data_AF-A0A3N4G8A0-F1
#
_entry.id   AF-A0A3N4G8A0-F1
#
_cell.length_a   1.000
_cell.length_b   1.000
_cell.length_c   1.000
_cell.angle_alpha   90.00
_cell.angle_beta   90.00
_cell.angle_gamma   90.00
#
_symmetry.space_group_name_H-M   'P 1'
#
loop_
_entity.id
_entity.type
_entity.pdbx_description
1 polymer ?
#
loop_
_entity_poly.entity_id
_entity_poly.type
_entity_poly.pdbx_seq_one_letter_code
_entity_poly.pdbx_strand_id
1 'polypeptide(L)'
;MTGQHVSLREFLIGAAGRGPAVGLIARPADVTTDDVPRPAGLRVRVIDGTRLATRPDVFDEFARSWRFPDHFGHNADAFDDCMRDLDQPAGITGFLSVLTDAQHVLPRADDTFTWFTRSLVFYRDHYRDIADPPATFAVLLSTPMAARRTTLARWRATGITVASVIPDS
;
A
#
# COMPACT_ATOMS: atom_id res chain seq x y z
N MET A 1 -21.71 -5.20 -11.92
CA MET A 1 -21.68 -4.08 -10.96
C MET A 1 -20.48 -3.21 -11.26
N THR A 2 -20.73 -2.04 -11.84
CA THR A 2 -19.73 -0.99 -12.13
C THR A 2 -19.01 -0.64 -10.83
N GLY A 3 -17.71 -0.96 -10.75
CA GLY A 3 -16.90 -0.62 -9.59
C GLY A 3 -16.83 0.90 -9.48
N GLN A 4 -17.41 1.46 -8.42
CA GLN A 4 -17.38 2.89 -8.17
C GLN A 4 -15.91 3.37 -8.15
N HIS A 5 -15.62 4.34 -9.01
CA HIS A 5 -14.34 5.02 -9.04
C HIS A 5 -14.33 6.11 -7.97
N VAL A 6 -13.22 6.27 -7.26
CA VAL A 6 -13.05 7.32 -6.24
C VAL A 6 -11.79 8.13 -6.53
N SER A 7 -11.79 9.41 -6.17
CA SER A 7 -10.57 10.23 -6.21
C SER A 7 -9.52 9.71 -5.22
N LEU A 8 -8.26 10.15 -5.38
CA LEU A 8 -7.21 9.79 -4.43
C LEU A 8 -7.54 10.32 -3.03
N ARG A 9 -8.07 11.54 -2.94
CA ARG A 9 -8.49 12.16 -1.67
C ARG A 9 -9.57 11.34 -0.97
N GLU A 10 -10.62 10.93 -1.68
CA GLU A 10 -11.71 10.13 -1.10
C GLU A 10 -11.22 8.75 -0.64
N PHE A 11 -10.33 8.12 -1.41
CA PHE A 11 -9.69 6.87 -1.01
C PHE A 11 -8.94 7.03 0.32
N LEU A 12 -8.12 8.08 0.45
CA LEU A 12 -7.31 8.31 1.65
C LEU A 12 -8.17 8.64 2.88
N ILE A 13 -9.22 9.46 2.71
CA ILE A 13 -10.21 9.72 3.77
C ILE A 13 -10.90 8.41 4.18
N GLY A 14 -11.27 7.57 3.21
CA GLY A 14 -11.85 6.26 3.48
C GLY A 14 -10.90 5.34 4.24
N ALA A 15 -9.62 5.30 3.85
CA ALA A 15 -8.58 4.48 4.48
C ALA A 15 -8.31 4.90 5.93
N ALA A 16 -8.42 6.19 6.27
CA ALA A 16 -8.35 6.68 7.65
C ALA A 16 -9.51 6.14 8.53
N GLY A 17 -10.64 5.82 7.91
CA GLY A 17 -11.80 5.23 8.56
C GLY A 17 -11.93 3.72 8.30
N ARG A 18 -13.15 3.29 8.00
CA ARG A 18 -13.49 1.88 7.72
C ARG A 18 -13.45 1.52 6.23
N GLY A 19 -12.96 2.41 5.37
CA GLY A 19 -12.82 2.17 3.94
C GLY A 19 -11.67 1.20 3.59
N PRO A 20 -11.41 0.95 2.30
CA PRO A 20 -10.34 0.06 1.86
C PRO A 20 -8.95 0.59 2.27
N ALA A 21 -8.08 -0.27 2.79
CA ALA A 21 -6.67 0.06 3.03
C ALA A 21 -5.86 0.13 1.72
N VAL A 22 -6.35 -0.54 0.67
CA VAL A 22 -5.67 -0.67 -0.62
C VAL A 22 -6.50 0.00 -1.71
N GLY A 23 -5.85 0.88 -2.46
CA GLY A 23 -6.39 1.50 -3.67
C GLY A 23 -5.57 1.08 -4.88
N LEU A 24 -6.17 1.08 -6.07
CA LEU A 24 -5.47 0.80 -7.33
C LEU A 24 -5.70 1.94 -8.30
N ILE A 25 -4.60 2.54 -8.76
CA ILE A 25 -4.56 3.53 -9.83
C ILE A 25 -3.91 2.90 -11.08
N ALA A 26 -4.56 3.12 -12.23
CA ALA A 26 -4.06 2.66 -13.51
C ALA A 26 -3.38 3.82 -14.22
N ARG A 27 -2.15 3.62 -14.68
CA ARG A 27 -1.39 4.65 -15.41
C ARG A 27 -1.40 4.40 -16.92
N PRO A 28 -1.43 5.45 -17.76
CA PRO A 28 -1.11 5.34 -19.17
C PRO A 28 0.30 4.75 -19.37
N ALA A 29 0.53 4.10 -20.51
CA ALA A 29 1.80 3.44 -20.80
C ALA A 29 3.00 4.40 -20.81
N ASP A 30 2.76 5.67 -21.14
CA ASP A 30 3.80 6.67 -21.35
C ASP A 30 4.18 7.46 -20.09
N VAL A 31 3.51 7.18 -18.95
CA VAL A 31 3.83 7.84 -17.67
C VAL A 31 4.94 7.06 -16.98
N THR A 32 6.10 7.71 -16.80
CA THR A 32 7.22 7.14 -16.04
C THR A 32 6.85 6.98 -14.57
N THR A 33 7.52 6.08 -13.86
CA THR A 33 7.30 5.79 -12.42
C THR A 33 7.49 7.00 -11.49
N ASP A 34 7.93 8.15 -12.01
CA ASP A 34 8.31 9.33 -11.23
C ASP A 34 7.12 10.20 -10.82
N ASP A 35 5.98 10.12 -11.52
CA ASP A 35 4.77 10.85 -11.16
C ASP A 35 3.98 10.10 -10.07
N VAL A 36 4.53 10.14 -8.85
CA VAL A 36 3.94 9.51 -7.67
C VAL A 36 3.14 10.53 -6.88
N PRO A 37 1.86 10.24 -6.54
CA PRO A 37 1.07 11.15 -5.73
C PRO A 37 1.70 11.40 -4.35
N ARG A 38 1.80 12.68 -3.97
CA ARG A 38 2.29 13.12 -2.66
C ARG A 38 1.28 14.06 -1.99
N PRO A 39 0.15 13.53 -1.48
CA PRO A 39 -0.85 14.35 -0.81
C PRO A 39 -0.24 15.01 0.43
N ALA A 40 -0.63 16.26 0.68
CA ALA A 40 -0.18 17.00 1.85
C ALA A 40 -0.56 16.26 3.16
N GLY A 41 0.32 16.33 4.16
CA GLY A 41 0.12 15.69 5.47
C GLY A 41 0.42 14.18 5.49
N LEU A 42 0.64 13.52 4.35
CA LEU A 42 1.03 12.11 4.33
C LEU A 42 2.53 11.94 4.14
N ARG A 43 3.11 11.02 4.90
CA ARG A 43 4.45 10.51 4.65
C ARG A 43 4.36 9.45 3.55
N VAL A 44 4.91 9.75 2.39
CA VAL A 44 4.84 8.88 1.22
C VAL A 44 6.14 8.10 1.02
N ARG A 45 6.02 6.80 0.72
CA ARG A 45 7.12 5.94 0.26
C ARG A 45 6.75 5.24 -1.04
N VAL A 46 7.70 5.25 -1.97
CA VAL A 46 7.59 4.54 -3.24
C VAL A 46 8.35 3.24 -3.11
N ILE A 47 7.70 2.14 -3.43
CA ILE A 47 8.22 0.79 -3.31
C ILE A 47 8.08 0.11 -4.66
N ASP A 48 9.17 -0.43 -5.17
CA ASP A 48 9.19 -1.06 -6.48
C ASP A 48 8.64 -2.50 -6.37
N GLY A 49 7.46 -2.73 -6.94
CA GLY A 49 6.79 -4.02 -6.93
C GLY A 49 7.55 -5.13 -7.67
N THR A 50 8.47 -4.78 -8.58
CA THR A 50 9.34 -5.77 -9.23
C THR A 50 10.38 -6.35 -8.28
N ARG A 51 10.68 -5.64 -7.18
CA ARG A 51 11.56 -6.10 -6.11
C ARG A 51 10.84 -6.92 -5.06
N LEU A 52 9.51 -7.08 -5.12
CA LEU A 52 8.71 -7.79 -4.11
C LEU A 52 8.40 -9.23 -4.56
N ALA A 53 9.40 -10.02 -4.95
CA ALA A 53 9.17 -11.34 -5.55
C ALA A 53 8.91 -12.47 -4.53
N THR A 54 9.48 -12.35 -3.33
CA THR A 54 9.38 -13.31 -2.24
C THR A 54 9.12 -12.62 -0.89
N ARG A 55 8.82 -13.40 0.16
CA ARG A 55 8.59 -12.85 1.50
C ARG A 55 9.81 -12.09 2.05
N PRO A 56 11.04 -12.62 1.98
CA PRO A 56 12.23 -11.85 2.35
C PRO A 56 12.36 -10.54 1.56
N ASP A 57 12.10 -10.56 0.24
CA ASP A 57 12.21 -9.32 -0.54
C ASP A 57 11.19 -8.26 -0.10
N VAL A 58 10.01 -8.67 0.37
CA VAL A 58 9.03 -7.76 0.99
C VAL A 58 9.61 -7.11 2.23
N PHE A 59 10.23 -7.88 3.12
CA PHE A 59 10.85 -7.34 4.33
C PHE A 59 11.95 -6.34 3.98
N ASP A 60 12.87 -6.71 3.10
CA ASP A 60 14.03 -5.91 2.72
C ASP A 60 13.62 -4.58 2.08
N GLU A 61 12.69 -4.64 1.13
CA GLU A 61 12.29 -3.47 0.37
C GLU A 61 11.46 -2.47 1.19
N PHE A 62 10.58 -2.97 2.08
CA PHE A 62 9.88 -2.11 3.02
C PHE A 62 10.82 -1.54 4.08
N ALA A 63 11.72 -2.34 4.64
CA ALA A 63 12.72 -1.87 5.60
C ALA A 63 13.57 -0.75 5.00
N ARG A 64 14.05 -0.93 3.76
CA ARG A 64 14.79 0.09 3.01
C ARG A 64 13.97 1.37 2.78
N SER A 65 12.71 1.22 2.39
CA SER A 65 11.87 2.36 2.00
C SER A 65 11.38 3.16 3.19
N TRP A 66 10.89 2.48 4.22
CA TRP A 66 10.41 3.08 5.45
C TRP A 66 11.53 3.43 6.43
N ARG A 67 12.77 2.98 6.16
CA ARG A 67 13.95 3.17 7.01
C ARG A 67 13.74 2.55 8.38
N PHE A 68 13.42 1.26 8.39
CA PHE A 68 13.36 0.48 9.63
C PHE A 68 14.71 0.52 10.37
N PRO A 69 14.72 0.26 11.69
CA PRO A 69 15.95 0.25 12.46
C PRO A 69 16.98 -0.76 11.94
N ASP A 70 18.27 -0.45 12.11
CA ASP A 70 19.38 -1.33 11.67
C ASP A 70 19.34 -2.74 12.29
N HIS A 71 18.67 -2.89 13.45
CA HIS A 71 18.50 -4.16 14.15
C HIS A 71 17.20 -4.89 13.77
N PHE A 72 16.57 -4.54 12.65
CA PHE A 72 15.37 -5.19 12.14
C PHE A 72 15.54 -6.72 12.02
N GLY A 73 14.60 -7.47 12.59
CA GLY A 73 14.70 -8.92 12.76
C GLY A 73 14.42 -9.80 11.54
N HIS A 74 14.09 -9.21 10.38
CA HIS A 74 13.86 -9.90 9.09
C HIS A 74 12.87 -11.10 9.17
N ASN A 75 11.82 -10.96 9.98
CA ASN A 75 10.76 -11.94 10.13
C ASN A 75 9.39 -11.25 10.22
N ALA A 76 8.32 -12.04 10.22
CA ALA A 76 6.96 -11.54 10.17
C ALA A 76 6.59 -10.68 11.39
N ASP A 77 6.98 -11.10 12.59
CA ASP A 77 6.65 -10.40 13.83
C ASP A 77 7.41 -9.07 13.89
N ALA A 78 8.70 -9.09 13.56
CA ALA A 78 9.50 -7.86 13.46
C ALA A 78 8.96 -6.89 12.39
N PHE A 79 8.45 -7.44 11.28
CA PHE A 79 7.83 -6.65 10.22
C PHE A 79 6.53 -6.00 10.68
N ASP A 80 5.67 -6.76 11.37
CA ASP A 80 4.42 -6.26 11.95
C ASP A 80 4.68 -5.19 13.02
N ASP A 81 5.75 -5.32 13.82
CA ASP A 81 6.15 -4.30 14.79
C ASP A 81 6.57 -3.00 14.11
N CYS A 82 7.49 -3.10 13.14
CA CYS A 82 7.98 -1.92 12.42
C CYS A 82 6.88 -1.23 11.59
N MET A 83 5.98 -1.99 10.96
CA MET A 83 4.88 -1.42 10.17
C MET A 83 3.80 -0.76 11.02
N ARG A 84 3.70 -1.09 12.31
CA ARG A 84 2.77 -0.46 13.26
C ARG A 84 3.37 0.74 13.99
N ASP A 85 4.69 0.89 13.94
CA ASP A 85 5.45 1.97 14.60
C ASP A 85 6.31 2.76 13.61
N LEU A 86 5.71 3.16 12.48
CA LEU A 86 6.36 4.05 11.51
C LEU A 86 6.57 5.46 12.11
N ASP A 87 7.75 6.02 11.88
CA ASP A 87 8.11 7.39 12.25
C ASP A 87 7.08 8.43 11.74
N GLN A 88 6.38 9.06 12.68
CA GLN A 88 5.38 10.12 12.45
C GLN A 88 5.85 11.48 12.99
N PRO A 89 6.67 12.24 12.23
CA PRO A 89 7.03 13.59 12.61
C PRO A 89 5.82 14.52 12.73
N ALA A 90 5.98 15.62 13.47
CA ALA A 90 4.96 16.65 13.60
C ALA A 90 4.44 17.14 12.24
N GLY A 91 3.12 17.24 12.11
CA GLY A 91 2.44 17.63 10.87
C GLY A 91 2.14 16.48 9.90
N ILE A 92 2.59 15.25 10.19
CA ILE A 92 2.18 14.04 9.47
C ILE A 92 0.91 13.47 10.10
N THR A 93 -0.10 13.24 9.26
CA THR A 93 -1.42 12.69 9.62
C THR A 93 -1.64 11.28 9.08
N GLY A 94 -0.61 10.69 8.47
CA GLY A 94 -0.63 9.29 8.06
C GLY A 94 0.45 8.91 7.04
N PHE A 95 0.31 7.70 6.54
CA PHE A 95 1.30 6.97 5.76
C PHE A 95 0.70 6.46 4.46
N LEU A 96 1.43 6.64 3.37
CA LEU A 96 1.07 6.11 2.06
C LEU A 96 2.26 5.35 1.46
N SER A 97 2.09 4.05 1.25
CA SER A 97 2.99 3.27 0.39
C SER A 97 2.44 3.22 -1.03
N VAL A 98 3.21 3.69 -1.99
CA VAL A 98 2.88 3.55 -3.42
C VAL A 98 3.70 2.38 -3.97
N LEU A 99 3.03 1.27 -4.27
CA LEU A 99 3.64 0.12 -4.93
C LEU A 99 3.63 0.36 -6.44
N THR A 100 4.76 0.71 -7.03
CA THR A 100 4.89 0.75 -8.50
C THR A 100 4.93 -0.66 -9.05
N ASP A 101 4.56 -0.82 -10.32
CA ASP A 101 4.60 -2.13 -10.98
C ASP A 101 3.88 -3.22 -10.20
N ALA A 102 2.72 -2.86 -9.62
CA ALA A 102 1.98 -3.70 -8.69
C ALA A 102 1.54 -5.06 -9.28
N GLN A 103 1.51 -5.18 -10.61
CA GLN A 103 1.30 -6.46 -11.29
C GLN A 103 2.41 -7.49 -11.01
N HIS A 104 3.60 -7.07 -10.58
CA HIS A 104 4.75 -7.95 -10.28
C HIS A 104 4.91 -8.31 -8.80
N VAL A 105 4.13 -7.70 -7.89
CA VAL A 105 4.20 -8.00 -6.46
C VAL A 105 3.79 -9.45 -6.18
N LEU A 106 4.72 -10.23 -5.61
CA LEU A 106 4.58 -11.63 -5.20
C LEU A 106 3.90 -12.47 -6.28
N PRO A 107 4.56 -12.70 -7.42
CA PRO A 107 3.92 -13.21 -8.65
C PRO A 107 3.39 -14.64 -8.52
N ARG A 108 3.84 -15.41 -7.52
CA ARG A 108 3.32 -16.76 -7.22
C ARG A 108 1.88 -16.75 -6.70
N ALA A 109 1.41 -15.63 -6.17
CA ALA A 109 0.06 -15.46 -5.63
C ALA A 109 -0.34 -16.58 -4.62
N ASP A 110 0.62 -17.03 -3.82
CA ASP A 110 0.46 -18.08 -2.82
C ASP A 110 0.08 -17.51 -1.44
N ASP A 111 0.24 -18.31 -0.38
CA ASP A 111 -0.04 -17.92 1.00
C ASP A 111 0.78 -16.68 1.44
N THR A 112 1.95 -16.44 0.85
CA THR A 112 2.74 -15.23 1.10
C THR A 112 2.01 -13.98 0.61
N PHE A 113 1.41 -14.06 -0.58
CA PHE A 113 0.63 -12.96 -1.14
C PHE A 113 -0.65 -12.72 -0.32
N THR A 114 -1.33 -13.79 0.10
CA THR A 114 -2.49 -13.68 0.98
C THR A 114 -2.14 -13.08 2.35
N TRP A 115 -1.04 -13.53 2.96
CA TRP A 115 -0.52 -12.95 4.21
C TRP A 115 -0.24 -11.45 4.03
N PHE A 116 0.56 -11.07 3.03
CA PHE A 116 0.94 -9.68 2.81
C PHE A 116 -0.28 -8.76 2.62
N THR A 117 -1.22 -9.14 1.75
CA THR A 117 -2.43 -8.33 1.48
C THR A 117 -3.30 -8.14 2.72
N ARG A 118 -3.42 -9.16 3.58
CA ARG A 118 -4.19 -9.09 4.84
C ARG A 118 -3.47 -8.26 5.89
N SER A 119 -2.14 -8.37 5.98
CA SER A 119 -1.32 -7.53 6.87
C SER A 119 -1.55 -6.04 6.60
N LEU A 120 -1.70 -5.61 5.35
CA LEU A 120 -2.01 -4.20 5.03
C LEU A 120 -3.33 -3.71 5.63
N VAL A 121 -4.36 -4.57 5.67
CA VAL A 121 -5.64 -4.25 6.30
C VAL A 121 -5.49 -4.17 7.81
N PHE A 122 -4.73 -5.12 8.39
CA PHE A 122 -4.41 -5.14 9.82
C PHE A 122 -3.66 -3.87 10.25
N TYR A 123 -2.65 -3.41 9.52
CA TYR A 123 -1.94 -2.16 9.83
C TYR A 123 -2.84 -0.94 9.73
N ARG A 124 -3.72 -0.89 8.72
CA ARG A 124 -4.73 0.17 8.63
C ARG A 124 -5.62 0.20 9.87
N ASP A 125 -6.14 -0.95 10.28
CA ASP A 125 -6.98 -1.03 11.48
C ASP A 125 -6.21 -0.62 12.74
N HIS A 126 -4.92 -0.98 12.85
CA HIS A 126 -4.04 -0.52 13.93
C HIS A 126 -3.91 1.00 13.99
N TYR A 127 -3.59 1.65 12.87
CA TYR A 127 -3.44 3.12 12.84
C TYR A 127 -4.76 3.87 13.06
N ARG A 128 -5.90 3.26 12.75
CA ARG A 128 -7.22 3.83 13.04
C ARG A 128 -7.60 3.70 14.52
N ASP A 129 -7.43 2.50 15.09
CA ASP A 129 -8.05 2.13 16.36
C ASP A 129 -7.09 2.22 17.55
N ILE A 130 -5.77 2.10 17.32
CA ILE A 130 -4.77 1.92 18.37
C ILE A 130 -3.75 3.05 18.42
N ALA A 131 -3.32 3.58 17.27
CA ALA A 131 -2.36 4.70 17.24
C ALA A 131 -2.96 5.97 17.87
N ASP A 132 -2.13 6.73 18.58
CA ASP A 132 -2.51 7.99 19.22
C ASP A 132 -1.52 9.11 18.82
N PRO A 133 -1.95 10.13 18.05
CA PRO A 133 -3.29 10.27 17.48
C PRO A 133 -3.55 9.23 16.35
N PRO A 134 -4.83 8.90 16.06
CA PRO A 134 -5.17 8.07 14.91
C PRO A 134 -4.62 8.64 13.61
N ALA A 135 -4.15 7.76 12.72
CA ALA A 135 -3.48 8.14 11.49
C ALA A 135 -4.06 7.39 10.29
N THR A 136 -3.94 8.00 9.10
CA THR A 136 -4.23 7.29 7.86
C THR A 136 -3.12 6.27 7.59
N PHE A 137 -3.48 5.05 7.20
CA PHE A 137 -2.53 4.12 6.61
C PHE A 137 -3.13 3.55 5.33
N ALA A 138 -2.44 3.76 4.22
CA ALA A 138 -2.93 3.37 2.90
C ALA A 138 -1.82 2.81 2.01
N VAL A 139 -2.21 1.90 1.13
CA VAL A 139 -1.36 1.38 0.06
C VAL A 139 -2.02 1.67 -1.29
N LEU A 140 -1.30 2.36 -2.16
CA LEU A 140 -1.74 2.64 -3.52
C LEU A 140 -0.96 1.77 -4.52
N LEU A 141 -1.68 0.88 -5.18
CA LEU A 141 -1.16 0.04 -6.25
C LEU A 141 -1.13 0.85 -7.54
N SER A 142 0.05 1.01 -8.12
CA SER A 142 0.25 1.64 -9.41
C SER A 142 0.59 0.57 -10.45
N THR A 143 -0.21 0.47 -11.50
CA THR A 143 -0.06 -0.57 -12.53
C THR A 143 -0.41 0.00 -13.91
N PRO A 144 0.15 -0.55 -15.01
CA PRO A 144 -0.23 -0.16 -16.36
C PRO A 144 -1.73 -0.37 -16.61
N MET A 145 -2.33 0.49 -17.43
CA MET A 145 -3.76 0.41 -17.78
C MET A 145 -4.17 -0.97 -18.33
N ALA A 146 -3.28 -1.61 -19.10
CA ALA A 146 -3.48 -2.96 -19.62
C ALA A 146 -3.53 -4.03 -18.52
N ALA A 147 -2.79 -3.86 -17.43
CA ALA A 147 -2.73 -4.81 -16.33
C ALA A 147 -3.80 -4.57 -15.24
N ARG A 148 -4.46 -3.40 -15.24
CA ARG A 148 -5.43 -2.96 -14.22
C ARG A 148 -6.41 -4.04 -13.79
N ARG A 149 -7.09 -4.69 -14.75
CA ARG A 149 -8.15 -5.67 -14.45
C ARG A 149 -7.58 -6.91 -13.78
N THR A 150 -6.48 -7.45 -14.30
CA THR A 150 -5.80 -8.64 -13.76
C THR A 150 -5.23 -8.36 -12.37
N THR A 151 -4.56 -7.22 -12.18
CA THR A 151 -4.04 -6.79 -10.87
C THR A 151 -5.18 -6.65 -9.86
N LEU A 152 -6.27 -5.96 -10.23
CA LEU A 152 -7.42 -5.77 -9.34
C LEU A 152 -8.07 -7.10 -8.94
N ALA A 153 -8.25 -8.01 -9.88
CA ALA A 153 -8.83 -9.32 -9.62
C ALA A 153 -7.93 -10.16 -8.70
N ARG A 154 -6.61 -10.19 -8.94
CA ARG A 154 -5.63 -10.91 -8.12
C ARG A 154 -5.65 -10.44 -6.67
N TRP A 155 -5.62 -9.13 -6.45
CA TRP A 155 -5.63 -8.56 -5.10
C TRP A 155 -6.96 -8.78 -4.36
N ARG A 156 -8.10 -8.72 -5.07
CA ARG A 156 -9.41 -9.02 -4.46
C ARG A 156 -9.60 -10.51 -4.14
N ALA A 157 -8.93 -11.40 -4.86
CA ALA A 157 -9.02 -12.84 -4.62
C ALA A 157 -8.50 -13.26 -3.23
N THR A 158 -7.69 -12.43 -2.56
CA THR A 158 -7.21 -12.70 -1.19
C THR A 158 -8.26 -12.39 -0.10
N GLY A 159 -9.39 -11.81 -0.50
CA GLY A 159 -10.52 -11.45 0.36
C GLY A 159 -10.52 -10.00 0.83
N ILE A 160 -9.57 -9.17 0.38
CA ILE A 160 -9.54 -7.75 0.73
C ILE A 160 -10.36 -6.89 -0.26
N THR A 161 -10.89 -5.77 0.23
CA THR A 161 -11.46 -4.74 -0.63
C THR A 161 -10.36 -3.88 -1.23
N VAL A 162 -10.43 -3.65 -2.55
CA VAL A 162 -9.52 -2.75 -3.27
C VAL A 162 -10.32 -1.65 -3.95
N ALA A 163 -10.05 -0.39 -3.62
CA ALA A 163 -10.68 0.77 -4.25
C ALA A 163 -10.15 0.98 -5.67
N SER A 164 -11.01 1.36 -6.62
CA SER A 164 -10.57 1.83 -7.94
C SER A 164 -10.34 3.34 -7.87
N VAL A 165 -9.08 3.75 -7.84
CA VAL A 165 -8.67 5.16 -7.70
C VAL A 165 -8.46 5.75 -9.10
N ILE A 166 -8.99 6.95 -9.32
CA ILE A 166 -8.70 7.75 -10.51
C ILE A 166 -7.67 8.84 -10.17
N PRO A 167 -6.79 9.22 -11.12
CA PRO A 167 -5.95 10.40 -10.94
C PRO A 167 -6.80 11.62 -10.64
N ASP A 168 -6.34 12.50 -9.74
CA ASP A 168 -6.95 13.81 -9.57
C ASP A 168 -6.76 14.59 -10.88
N SER A 169 -7.84 15.20 -11.39
CA SER A 169 -7.86 15.93 -12.68
C SER A 169 -7.25 17.32 -12.58
#